data_AF-T2MFH9-F1
#
_entry.id   AF-T2MFH9-F1
#
_cell.length_a   1.000
_cell.length_b   1.000
_cell.length_c   1.000
_cell.angle_alpha   90.00
_cell.angle_beta   90.00
_cell.angle_gamma   90.00
#
_symmetry.space_group_name_H-M   'P 1'
#
loop_
_entity.id
_entity.type
_entity.pdbx_description
1 polymer ?
#
loop_
_entity_poly.entity_id
_entity_poly.type
_entity_poly.pdbx_seq_one_letter_code
_entity_poly.pdbx_strand_id
1 'polypeptide(L)'
;IMDELEENYIASMVLAGVGDAIGYKCGKWEFCFDGVKIHDELSILGGIENLNVKKPGFIVSDDTVLLLSTAEALIEKSNSDIEMLYKELAFRYKHDFANDMKDRAGGITTSMACSNLKPNISKGWYVPFNKRGGGCGAAMRSMCIGLRYPNIYDVKCLEKLITISVESGRMTHNHPTGFLGSFAAALFGALSVVKYPLNKWGCLLIELLPKVFHYIESEGRDVNENKNSWSYFEHSWKSYLEKRNILNGKNMPLFPENFDVKERDIFYKSLSFSGWGGSSGHDAPMIAYDALLAGNGNWTKLCHHGMLHGGDNDSTGVIAGFCYGALFGFSGVPICNYNDVEYKDRLEYAGKKLYELAKNDGFLKFNTDEEIPISKLFKNNNLESKNSIVLK
;
A
#
# COMPACT_ATOMS: atom_id res chain seq x y z
N ILE A 1 -2.41 -28.45 9.59
CA ILE A 1 -1.27 -27.89 8.82
C ILE A 1 -1.84 -26.73 8.05
N MET A 2 -1.39 -25.51 8.34
CA MET A 2 -1.85 -24.30 7.65
C MET A 2 -1.30 -24.31 6.21
N ASP A 3 -2.08 -23.85 5.25
CA ASP A 3 -1.60 -23.62 3.87
C ASP A 3 -0.53 -22.51 3.91
N GLU A 4 0.62 -22.71 3.26
CA GLU A 4 1.71 -21.72 3.22
C GLU A 4 1.21 -20.36 2.70
N LEU A 5 0.27 -20.37 1.76
CA LEU A 5 -0.34 -19.14 1.25
C LEU A 5 -1.25 -18.47 2.29
N GLU A 6 -1.97 -19.24 3.11
CA GLU A 6 -2.76 -18.70 4.22
C GLU A 6 -1.84 -18.06 5.27
N GLU A 7 -0.70 -18.71 5.57
CA GLU A 7 0.32 -18.15 6.46
C GLU A 7 0.84 -16.81 5.93
N ASN A 8 1.14 -16.71 4.64
CA ASN A 8 1.62 -15.47 4.01
C ASN A 8 0.59 -14.33 4.11
N TYR A 9 -0.71 -14.65 4.00
CA TYR A 9 -1.77 -13.65 4.20
C TYR A 9 -1.83 -13.17 5.64
N ILE A 10 -1.74 -14.08 6.62
CA ILE A 10 -1.68 -13.71 8.04
C ILE A 10 -0.44 -12.87 8.32
N ALA A 11 0.73 -13.33 7.88
CA ALA A 11 1.99 -12.62 8.02
C ALA A 11 1.95 -11.24 7.38
N SER A 12 1.32 -11.07 6.22
CA SER A 12 1.21 -9.76 5.58
C SER A 12 0.51 -8.73 6.47
N MET A 13 -0.62 -9.09 7.08
CA MET A 13 -1.34 -8.16 7.98
C MET A 13 -0.56 -7.92 9.27
N VAL A 14 -0.02 -8.98 9.89
CA VAL A 14 0.72 -8.88 11.15
C VAL A 14 2.00 -8.06 10.97
N LEU A 15 2.79 -8.34 9.94
CA LEU A 15 4.06 -7.64 9.68
C LEU A 15 3.87 -6.22 9.14
N ALA A 16 2.70 -5.88 8.60
CA ALA A 16 2.32 -4.49 8.39
C ALA A 16 2.24 -3.74 9.72
N GLY A 17 1.52 -4.31 10.71
CA GLY A 17 1.44 -3.75 12.05
C GLY A 17 2.79 -3.67 12.77
N VAL A 18 3.67 -4.65 12.55
CA VAL A 18 5.05 -4.60 13.06
C VAL A 18 5.85 -3.48 12.39
N GLY A 19 5.76 -3.36 11.07
CA GLY A 19 6.48 -2.34 10.30
C GLY A 19 6.08 -0.92 10.69
N ASP A 20 4.78 -0.68 10.79
CA ASP A 20 4.20 0.54 11.37
C ASP A 20 4.76 0.78 12.77
N ALA A 21 4.52 -0.13 13.72
CA ALA A 21 4.87 0.12 15.12
C ALA A 21 6.37 0.35 15.33
N ILE A 22 7.23 -0.35 14.58
CA ILE A 22 8.69 -0.11 14.57
C ILE A 22 8.98 1.31 14.10
N GLY A 23 8.50 1.72 12.92
CA GLY A 23 8.75 3.09 12.41
C GLY A 23 8.20 4.16 13.35
N TYR A 24 7.01 3.94 13.90
CA TYR A 24 6.33 4.90 14.74
C TYR A 24 7.05 5.10 16.08
N LYS A 25 7.24 4.00 16.84
CA LYS A 25 7.74 4.01 18.23
C LYS A 25 7.12 5.12 19.09
N CYS A 26 5.79 5.15 19.12
CA CYS A 26 5.00 6.18 19.83
C CYS A 26 5.33 7.61 19.36
N GLY A 27 5.53 7.80 18.05
CA GLY A 27 5.94 9.06 17.42
C GLY A 27 7.41 9.44 17.63
N LYS A 28 8.18 8.72 18.46
CA LYS A 28 9.57 9.09 18.74
C LYS A 28 10.46 8.94 17.50
N TRP A 29 10.25 7.90 16.70
CA TRP A 29 11.06 7.62 15.52
C TRP A 29 10.47 8.21 14.25
N GLU A 30 9.15 8.25 14.09
CA GLU A 30 8.46 8.97 13.00
C GLU A 30 8.89 10.45 12.94
N PHE A 31 8.89 11.15 14.07
CA PHE A 31 9.27 12.57 14.13
C PHE A 31 10.78 12.80 14.36
N CYS A 32 11.61 11.76 14.19
CA CYS A 32 13.07 11.89 14.21
C CYS A 32 13.63 11.99 12.79
N PHE A 33 13.90 13.21 12.32
CA PHE A 33 14.42 13.48 10.96
C PHE A 33 15.91 13.13 10.74
N ASP A 34 16.44 12.17 11.50
CA ASP A 34 17.84 11.77 11.52
C ASP A 34 17.92 10.25 11.71
N GLY A 35 17.97 9.52 10.60
CA GLY A 35 18.02 8.06 10.59
C GLY A 35 19.20 7.52 11.37
N VAL A 36 20.34 8.23 11.42
CA VAL A 36 21.51 7.76 12.19
C VAL A 36 21.16 7.68 13.68
N LYS A 37 20.46 8.67 14.22
CA LYS A 37 20.00 8.65 15.63
C LYS A 37 19.00 7.54 15.91
N ILE A 38 18.11 7.24 14.95
CA ILE A 38 17.18 6.12 15.06
C ILE A 38 17.97 4.80 15.17
N HIS A 39 18.97 4.61 14.31
CA HIS A 39 19.84 3.41 14.32
C HIS A 39 20.73 3.32 15.57
N ASP A 40 21.20 4.45 16.10
CA ASP A 40 21.94 4.50 17.37
C ASP A 40 21.04 4.04 18.54
N GLU A 41 19.80 4.53 18.62
CA GLU A 41 18.85 4.09 19.65
C GLU A 41 18.48 2.62 19.48
N LEU A 42 18.24 2.15 18.26
CA LEU A 42 17.98 0.74 17.97
C LEU A 42 19.14 -0.15 18.45
N SER A 43 20.38 0.30 18.26
CA SER A 43 21.57 -0.43 18.72
C SER A 43 21.60 -0.57 20.24
N ILE A 44 21.20 0.49 20.97
CA ILE A 44 21.04 0.45 22.44
C ILE A 44 19.92 -0.51 22.86
N LEU A 45 18.86 -0.63 22.05
CA LEU A 45 17.75 -1.57 22.27
C LEU A 45 18.09 -3.02 21.87
N GLY A 46 19.30 -3.29 21.38
CA GLY A 46 19.77 -4.64 21.04
C GLY A 46 19.54 -5.06 19.59
N GLY A 47 19.18 -4.14 18.69
CA GLY A 47 18.93 -4.42 17.28
C GLY A 47 17.58 -5.06 16.98
N ILE A 48 17.25 -5.21 15.68
CA ILE A 48 15.98 -5.82 15.22
C ILE A 48 15.78 -7.24 15.73
N GLU A 49 16.86 -7.99 15.94
CA GLU A 49 16.84 -9.38 16.45
C GLU A 49 16.23 -9.48 17.86
N ASN A 50 16.32 -8.41 18.66
CA ASN A 50 15.91 -8.39 20.07
C ASN A 50 14.78 -7.39 20.36
N LEU A 51 14.22 -6.75 19.32
CA LEU A 51 13.26 -5.68 19.48
C LEU A 51 11.87 -6.23 19.80
N ASN A 52 11.45 -6.14 21.06
CA ASN A 52 10.09 -6.54 21.43
C ASN A 52 9.06 -5.46 21.06
N VAL A 53 8.38 -5.65 19.93
CA VAL A 53 7.39 -4.70 19.39
C VAL A 53 6.05 -4.93 20.09
N LYS A 54 5.85 -4.21 21.20
CA LYS A 54 4.63 -4.27 22.00
C LYS A 54 4.35 -2.98 22.76
N LYS A 55 3.12 -2.86 23.25
CA LYS A 55 2.73 -1.81 24.19
C LYS A 55 3.55 -1.84 25.50
N PRO A 56 3.80 -0.69 26.14
CA PRO A 56 3.45 0.65 25.67
C PRO A 56 4.48 1.28 24.73
N GLY A 57 5.63 0.63 24.47
CA GLY A 57 6.76 1.26 23.76
C GLY A 57 6.61 1.29 22.23
N PHE A 58 5.86 0.35 21.68
CA PHE A 58 5.58 0.20 20.25
C PHE A 58 4.08 -0.08 20.08
N ILE A 59 3.29 1.00 20.05
CA ILE A 59 1.90 0.96 19.57
C ILE A 59 1.91 1.12 18.05
N VAL A 60 0.86 0.66 17.38
CA VAL A 60 0.66 0.96 15.94
C VAL A 60 0.17 2.41 15.75
N SER A 61 0.42 3.04 14.61
CA SER A 61 -0.05 4.39 14.26
C SER A 61 -1.42 4.34 13.55
N ASP A 62 -1.81 5.45 12.90
CA ASP A 62 -3.04 5.52 12.11
C ASP A 62 -3.01 4.60 10.89
N ASP A 63 -1.82 4.22 10.44
CA ASP A 63 -1.54 3.32 9.33
C ASP A 63 -2.21 1.96 9.50
N THR A 64 -1.87 1.23 10.56
CA THR A 64 -2.47 -0.08 10.83
C THR A 64 -3.96 0.03 11.14
N VAL A 65 -4.38 1.08 11.84
CA VAL A 65 -5.81 1.30 12.14
C VAL A 65 -6.60 1.40 10.84
N LEU A 66 -6.14 2.22 9.89
CA LEU A 66 -6.82 2.40 8.61
C LEU A 66 -6.63 1.22 7.65
N LEU A 67 -5.50 0.50 7.71
CA LEU A 67 -5.32 -0.75 6.99
C LEU A 67 -6.36 -1.80 7.44
N LEU A 68 -6.60 -1.90 8.75
CA LEU A 68 -7.65 -2.73 9.32
C LEU A 68 -9.04 -2.27 8.89
N SER A 69 -9.32 -0.96 8.88
CA SER A 69 -10.57 -0.42 8.35
C SER A 69 -10.83 -0.87 6.90
N THR A 70 -9.82 -0.81 6.03
CA THR A 70 -9.94 -1.30 4.65
C THR A 70 -10.16 -2.81 4.61
N ALA A 71 -9.37 -3.57 5.35
CA ALA A 71 -9.45 -5.03 5.36
C ALA A 71 -10.82 -5.52 5.83
N GLU A 72 -11.36 -4.93 6.90
CA GLU A 72 -12.65 -5.33 7.45
C GLU A 72 -13.82 -4.94 6.55
N ALA A 73 -13.75 -3.79 5.87
CA ALA A 73 -14.76 -3.43 4.88
C ALA A 73 -14.78 -4.43 3.71
N LEU A 74 -13.60 -4.87 3.25
CA LEU A 74 -13.49 -5.92 2.24
C LEU A 74 -14.07 -7.23 2.77
N ILE A 75 -13.75 -7.61 4.00
CA ILE A 75 -14.25 -8.85 4.62
C ILE A 75 -15.77 -8.88 4.65
N GLU A 76 -16.40 -7.75 5.01
CA GLU A 76 -17.85 -7.69 5.16
C GLU A 76 -18.61 -7.52 3.85
N LYS A 77 -18.08 -6.75 2.89
CA LYS A 77 -18.86 -6.28 1.74
C LYS A 77 -18.24 -6.53 0.36
N SER A 78 -17.05 -7.12 0.25
CA SER A 78 -16.43 -7.36 -1.08
C SER A 78 -17.16 -8.35 -1.98
N ASN A 79 -18.05 -9.18 -1.41
CA ASN A 79 -18.96 -10.10 -2.12
C ASN A 79 -20.35 -9.50 -2.36
N SER A 80 -20.62 -8.30 -1.84
CA SER A 80 -21.83 -7.54 -2.10
C SER A 80 -21.69 -6.69 -3.37
N ASP A 81 -22.73 -5.93 -3.69
CA ASP A 81 -22.62 -4.86 -4.69
C ASP A 81 -21.56 -3.81 -4.30
N ILE A 82 -20.93 -3.21 -5.31
CA ILE A 82 -19.82 -2.26 -5.13
C ILE A 82 -20.23 -1.03 -4.31
N GLU A 83 -21.48 -0.58 -4.41
CA GLU A 83 -21.98 0.55 -3.63
C GLU A 83 -21.97 0.23 -2.12
N MET A 84 -22.31 -1.01 -1.76
CA MET A 84 -22.29 -1.45 -0.36
C MET A 84 -20.87 -1.52 0.19
N LEU A 85 -19.90 -1.97 -0.62
CA LEU A 85 -18.50 -1.94 -0.24
C LEU A 85 -18.00 -0.50 -0.03
N TYR A 86 -18.36 0.43 -0.91
CA TYR A 86 -17.93 1.83 -0.77
C TYR A 86 -18.57 2.52 0.43
N LYS A 87 -19.84 2.23 0.75
CA LYS A 87 -20.47 2.71 1.99
C LYS A 87 -19.77 2.17 3.22
N GLU A 88 -19.39 0.89 3.22
CA GLU A 88 -18.70 0.26 4.33
C GLU A 88 -17.29 0.80 4.53
N LEU A 89 -16.51 0.98 3.45
CA LEU A 89 -15.21 1.64 3.50
C LEU A 89 -15.34 3.04 4.10
N ALA A 90 -16.31 3.82 3.63
CA ALA A 90 -16.52 5.16 4.14
C ALA A 90 -17.01 5.19 5.60
N PHE A 91 -17.80 4.20 6.01
CA PHE A 91 -18.22 4.03 7.40
C PHE A 91 -17.02 3.74 8.29
N ARG A 92 -16.19 2.75 7.94
CA ARG A 92 -15.02 2.37 8.75
C ARG A 92 -13.98 3.47 8.82
N TYR A 93 -13.63 4.09 7.69
CA TYR A 93 -12.70 5.22 7.69
C TYR A 93 -13.17 6.36 8.58
N LYS A 94 -14.48 6.66 8.58
CA LYS A 94 -15.03 7.69 9.47
C LYS A 94 -15.06 7.24 10.94
N HIS A 95 -15.53 6.03 11.18
CA HIS A 95 -15.74 5.48 12.52
C HIS A 95 -14.41 5.25 13.25
N ASP A 96 -13.49 4.51 12.63
CA ASP A 96 -12.25 4.08 13.27
C ASP A 96 -11.30 5.27 13.46
N PHE A 97 -11.25 6.19 12.48
CA PHE A 97 -10.50 7.44 12.64
C PHE A 97 -11.04 8.29 13.81
N ALA A 98 -12.34 8.31 14.05
CA ALA A 98 -12.91 9.07 15.15
C ALA A 98 -12.65 8.42 16.53
N ASN A 99 -12.46 7.09 16.58
CA ASN A 99 -12.48 6.33 17.83
C ASN A 99 -11.12 5.71 18.24
N ASP A 100 -10.14 5.62 17.33
CA ASP A 100 -8.89 4.90 17.57
C ASP A 100 -7.64 5.67 17.09
N MET A 101 -7.67 7.01 17.10
CA MET A 101 -6.53 7.86 16.69
C MET A 101 -5.75 8.47 17.86
N LYS A 102 -6.12 8.13 19.10
CA LYS A 102 -5.45 8.67 20.29
C LYS A 102 -4.01 8.18 20.33
N ASP A 103 -3.06 9.12 20.38
CA ASP A 103 -1.62 8.86 20.40
C ASP A 103 -1.11 8.11 19.15
N ARG A 104 -1.76 8.28 18.00
CA ARG A 104 -1.42 7.60 16.73
C ARG A 104 -1.13 8.53 15.55
N ALA A 105 -0.85 9.80 15.80
CA ALA A 105 -0.41 10.78 14.79
C ALA A 105 -1.30 10.97 13.53
N GLY A 106 -2.59 10.61 13.59
CA GLY A 106 -3.54 10.72 12.46
C GLY A 106 -3.43 11.97 11.59
N GLY A 107 -3.10 11.78 10.31
CA GLY A 107 -2.83 12.87 9.37
C GLY A 107 -4.01 13.84 9.16
N ILE A 108 -3.72 15.14 9.09
CA ILE A 108 -4.73 16.22 8.99
C ILE A 108 -5.64 16.06 7.75
N THR A 109 -5.05 15.77 6.58
CA THR A 109 -5.81 15.58 5.32
C THR A 109 -6.78 14.40 5.44
N THR A 110 -6.31 13.28 5.99
CA THR A 110 -7.12 12.08 6.25
C THR A 110 -8.25 12.41 7.22
N SER A 111 -7.94 13.05 8.35
CA SER A 111 -8.90 13.45 9.38
C SER A 111 -10.04 14.30 8.81
N MET A 112 -9.69 15.38 8.09
CA MET A 112 -10.69 16.26 7.48
C MET A 112 -11.59 15.49 6.51
N ALA A 113 -11.02 14.66 5.66
CA ALA A 113 -11.82 13.91 4.70
C ALA A 113 -12.70 12.85 5.38
N CYS A 114 -12.18 12.08 6.32
CA CYS A 114 -12.94 11.08 7.09
C CYS A 114 -14.16 11.71 7.79
N SER A 115 -13.97 12.89 8.40
CA SER A 115 -15.07 13.62 9.07
C SER A 115 -16.20 14.01 8.10
N ASN A 116 -15.86 14.28 6.83
CA ASN A 116 -16.78 14.71 5.79
C ASN A 116 -17.51 13.54 5.09
N LEU A 117 -17.07 12.30 5.27
CA LEU A 117 -17.74 11.13 4.70
C LEU A 117 -19.17 10.99 5.24
N LYS A 118 -20.09 10.58 4.38
CA LYS A 118 -21.52 10.40 4.67
C LYS A 118 -21.98 8.99 4.22
N PRO A 119 -21.56 7.92 4.91
CA PRO A 119 -21.77 6.53 4.46
C PRO A 119 -23.25 6.15 4.26
N ASN A 120 -24.18 6.83 4.94
CA ASN A 120 -25.61 6.57 4.84
C ASN A 120 -26.28 7.18 3.61
N ILE A 121 -25.53 7.90 2.75
CA ILE A 121 -26.05 8.57 1.55
C ILE A 121 -25.36 7.95 0.33
N SER A 122 -26.12 7.73 -0.75
CA SER A 122 -25.52 7.28 -2.02
C SER A 122 -24.46 8.28 -2.50
N LYS A 123 -23.30 7.77 -2.90
CA LYS A 123 -22.10 8.57 -3.23
C LYS A 123 -21.62 9.50 -2.11
N GLY A 124 -22.04 9.27 -0.86
CA GLY A 124 -21.61 10.05 0.29
C GLY A 124 -20.13 9.87 0.68
N TRP A 125 -19.41 8.99 -0.02
CA TRP A 125 -17.95 8.84 0.05
C TRP A 125 -17.19 9.69 -0.97
N TYR A 126 -17.88 10.42 -1.85
CA TYR A 126 -17.24 11.33 -2.79
C TYR A 126 -16.77 12.58 -2.05
N VAL A 127 -15.45 12.79 -2.06
CA VAL A 127 -14.84 14.06 -1.68
C VAL A 127 -14.32 14.78 -2.93
N PRO A 128 -14.42 16.12 -2.99
CA PRO A 128 -13.93 16.91 -4.13
C PRO A 128 -12.43 16.77 -4.34
N PHE A 129 -11.95 17.06 -5.55
CA PHE A 129 -10.53 17.15 -5.82
C PHE A 129 -9.83 18.13 -4.86
N ASN A 130 -8.67 17.73 -4.35
CA ASN A 130 -7.89 18.55 -3.43
C ASN A 130 -6.43 18.65 -3.92
N LYS A 131 -5.98 19.85 -4.26
CA LYS A 131 -4.58 20.11 -4.67
C LYS A 131 -3.54 19.69 -3.62
N ARG A 132 -3.94 19.58 -2.34
CA ARG A 132 -3.10 19.13 -1.22
C ARG A 132 -3.38 17.67 -0.83
N GLY A 133 -4.19 16.94 -1.59
CA GLY A 133 -4.58 15.56 -1.33
C GLY A 133 -3.54 14.51 -1.73
N GLY A 134 -2.25 14.89 -1.82
CA GLY A 134 -1.18 14.04 -2.34
C GLY A 134 -0.47 13.14 -1.31
N GLY A 135 -0.87 13.21 -0.03
CA GLY A 135 -0.25 12.48 1.09
C GLY A 135 -0.32 10.94 0.95
N CYS A 136 0.53 10.26 1.72
CA CYS A 136 0.65 8.80 1.78
C CYS A 136 -0.57 8.10 2.41
N GLY A 137 -1.47 8.83 3.09
CA GLY A 137 -2.59 8.27 3.85
C GLY A 137 -3.49 7.31 3.09
N ALA A 138 -3.60 7.47 1.77
CA ALA A 138 -4.29 6.52 0.90
C ALA A 138 -3.47 5.26 0.59
N ALA A 139 -2.15 5.39 0.40
CA ALA A 139 -1.24 4.28 0.13
C ALA A 139 -1.14 3.32 1.32
N MET A 140 -0.89 3.85 2.53
CA MET A 140 -0.59 3.07 3.74
C MET A 140 -1.67 2.09 4.18
N ARG A 141 -2.90 2.25 3.67
CA ARG A 141 -4.07 1.43 4.03
C ARG A 141 -4.63 0.55 2.92
N SER A 142 -3.94 0.45 1.78
CA SER A 142 -4.53 -0.13 0.56
C SER A 142 -3.98 -1.50 0.16
N MET A 143 -2.91 -1.98 0.79
CA MET A 143 -2.26 -3.24 0.39
C MET A 143 -3.19 -4.45 0.50
N CYS A 144 -4.11 -4.47 1.48
CA CYS A 144 -5.09 -5.55 1.68
C CYS A 144 -6.12 -5.69 0.54
N ILE A 145 -6.29 -4.67 -0.31
CA ILE A 145 -7.05 -4.79 -1.57
C ILE A 145 -6.35 -5.78 -2.50
N GLY A 146 -5.02 -5.80 -2.50
CA GLY A 146 -4.20 -6.76 -3.24
C GLY A 146 -4.32 -8.19 -2.74
N LEU A 147 -4.49 -8.40 -1.43
CA LEU A 147 -4.81 -9.73 -0.88
C LEU A 147 -6.18 -10.23 -1.34
N ARG A 148 -7.16 -9.31 -1.41
CA ARG A 148 -8.51 -9.65 -1.84
C ARG A 148 -8.61 -9.94 -3.34
N TYR A 149 -7.83 -9.23 -4.15
CA TYR A 149 -7.83 -9.31 -5.62
C TYR A 149 -6.40 -9.52 -6.18
N PRO A 150 -5.74 -10.66 -5.89
CA PRO A 150 -4.32 -10.84 -6.18
C PRO A 150 -4.01 -11.22 -7.64
N ASN A 151 -4.96 -11.83 -8.36
CA ASN A 151 -4.70 -12.37 -9.68
C ASN A 151 -4.66 -11.29 -10.76
N ILE A 152 -3.48 -10.75 -11.02
CA ILE A 152 -3.24 -9.75 -12.07
C ILE A 152 -3.46 -10.28 -13.51
N TYR A 153 -3.58 -11.59 -13.69
CA TYR A 153 -3.83 -12.23 -14.98
C TYR A 153 -5.32 -12.43 -15.26
N ASP A 154 -6.16 -12.34 -14.24
CA ASP A 154 -7.62 -12.37 -14.37
C ASP A 154 -8.14 -10.93 -14.55
N VAL A 155 -8.80 -10.68 -15.68
CA VAL A 155 -9.31 -9.35 -16.06
C VAL A 155 -10.26 -8.78 -15.00
N LYS A 156 -11.18 -9.60 -14.49
CA LYS A 156 -12.17 -9.16 -13.49
C LYS A 156 -11.49 -8.86 -12.16
N CYS A 157 -10.50 -9.66 -11.78
CA CYS A 157 -9.70 -9.44 -10.59
C CYS A 157 -8.89 -8.13 -10.69
N LEU A 158 -8.23 -7.89 -11.83
CA LEU A 158 -7.46 -6.66 -12.07
C LEU A 158 -8.34 -5.41 -12.12
N GLU A 159 -9.53 -5.49 -12.72
CA GLU A 159 -10.51 -4.41 -12.72
C GLU A 159 -10.96 -4.06 -11.29
N LYS A 160 -11.26 -5.07 -10.46
CA LYS A 160 -11.58 -4.84 -9.04
C LYS A 160 -10.42 -4.23 -8.26
N LEU A 161 -9.18 -4.69 -8.49
CA LEU A 161 -7.99 -4.10 -7.89
C LEU A 161 -7.87 -2.60 -8.23
N ILE A 162 -8.00 -2.24 -9.52
CA ILE A 162 -7.90 -0.84 -9.99
C ILE A 162 -9.02 0.02 -9.39
N THR A 163 -10.27 -0.40 -9.55
CA THR A 163 -11.43 0.42 -9.18
C THR A 163 -11.51 0.65 -7.68
N ILE A 164 -11.34 -0.41 -6.88
CA ILE A 164 -11.47 -0.33 -5.42
C ILE A 164 -10.28 0.41 -4.80
N SER A 165 -9.04 0.22 -5.31
CA SER A 165 -7.89 0.99 -4.80
C SER A 165 -8.04 2.48 -5.10
N VAL A 166 -8.36 2.84 -6.34
CA VAL A 166 -8.60 4.25 -6.71
C VAL A 166 -9.71 4.87 -5.86
N GLU A 167 -10.87 4.24 -5.76
CA GLU A 167 -12.01 4.82 -5.05
C GLU A 167 -11.76 4.90 -3.55
N SER A 168 -11.20 3.86 -2.94
CA SER A 168 -10.85 3.87 -1.51
C SER A 168 -9.81 4.93 -1.15
N GLY A 169 -8.83 5.18 -2.03
CA GLY A 169 -7.86 6.27 -1.89
C GLY A 169 -8.54 7.64 -2.01
N ARG A 170 -9.37 7.82 -3.05
CA ARG A 170 -10.09 9.06 -3.33
C ARG A 170 -11.10 9.44 -2.26
N MET A 171 -11.53 8.55 -1.37
CA MET A 171 -12.35 8.92 -0.20
C MET A 171 -11.66 9.93 0.72
N THR A 172 -10.32 10.04 0.65
CA THR A 172 -9.55 11.00 1.46
C THR A 172 -8.49 11.78 0.69
N HIS A 173 -7.98 11.21 -0.40
CA HIS A 173 -6.87 11.73 -1.17
C HIS A 173 -7.29 11.81 -2.64
N ASN A 174 -8.29 12.66 -2.94
CA ASN A 174 -8.71 12.92 -4.32
C ASN A 174 -7.69 13.84 -5.02
N HIS A 175 -6.52 13.29 -5.28
CA HIS A 175 -5.41 13.84 -6.04
C HIS A 175 -4.60 12.66 -6.62
N PRO A 176 -4.15 12.69 -7.88
CA PRO A 176 -3.44 11.58 -8.51
C PRO A 176 -2.24 11.09 -7.70
N THR A 177 -1.40 11.98 -7.18
CA THR A 177 -0.28 11.60 -6.29
C THR A 177 -0.72 10.72 -5.12
N GLY A 178 -1.89 10.98 -4.52
CA GLY A 178 -2.40 10.24 -3.37
C GLY A 178 -3.06 8.92 -3.75
N PHE A 179 -4.11 8.93 -4.59
CA PHE A 179 -4.83 7.70 -4.93
C PHE A 179 -4.06 6.77 -5.87
N LEU A 180 -3.09 7.26 -6.66
CA LEU A 180 -2.17 6.36 -7.37
C LEU A 180 -1.19 5.67 -6.42
N GLY A 181 -0.92 6.27 -5.26
CA GLY A 181 -0.23 5.60 -4.15
C GLY A 181 -1.03 4.45 -3.57
N SER A 182 -2.34 4.63 -3.39
CA SER A 182 -3.27 3.55 -3.03
C SER A 182 -3.25 2.42 -4.06
N PHE A 183 -3.33 2.76 -5.35
CA PHE A 183 -3.21 1.77 -6.41
C PHE A 183 -1.86 1.04 -6.39
N ALA A 184 -0.74 1.76 -6.23
CA ALA A 184 0.58 1.15 -6.15
C ALA A 184 0.71 0.19 -4.97
N ALA A 185 0.26 0.59 -3.78
CA ALA A 185 0.28 -0.26 -2.58
C ALA A 185 -0.60 -1.51 -2.73
N ALA A 186 -1.82 -1.37 -3.28
CA ALA A 186 -2.70 -2.49 -3.59
C ALA A 186 -2.07 -3.44 -4.62
N LEU A 187 -1.51 -2.89 -5.70
CA LEU A 187 -0.81 -3.66 -6.72
C LEU A 187 0.37 -4.43 -6.12
N PHE A 188 1.21 -3.80 -5.29
CA PHE A 188 2.34 -4.48 -4.65
C PHE A 188 1.89 -5.59 -3.69
N GLY A 189 0.77 -5.41 -2.98
CA GLY A 189 0.13 -6.49 -2.25
C GLY A 189 -0.23 -7.68 -3.14
N ALA A 190 -0.87 -7.44 -4.29
CA ALA A 190 -1.21 -8.48 -5.27
C ALA A 190 0.04 -9.15 -5.87
N LEU A 191 1.04 -8.35 -6.26
CA LEU A 191 2.31 -8.85 -6.82
C LEU A 191 3.09 -9.71 -5.81
N SER A 192 2.99 -9.38 -4.53
CA SER A 192 3.55 -10.20 -3.45
C SER A 192 2.87 -11.57 -3.38
N VAL A 193 1.54 -11.62 -3.46
CA VAL A 193 0.77 -12.88 -3.42
C VAL A 193 1.10 -13.79 -4.59
N VAL A 194 1.15 -13.24 -5.81
CA VAL A 194 1.46 -14.03 -7.03
C VAL A 194 2.96 -14.26 -7.22
N LYS A 195 3.79 -13.84 -6.26
CA LYS A 195 5.26 -13.93 -6.29
C LYS A 195 5.86 -13.36 -7.58
N TYR A 196 5.32 -12.23 -8.04
CA TYR A 196 5.81 -11.58 -9.26
C TYR A 196 7.26 -11.10 -9.05
N PRO A 197 8.15 -11.20 -10.05
CA PRO A 197 9.55 -10.80 -9.88
C PRO A 197 9.69 -9.35 -9.42
N LEU A 198 10.36 -9.15 -8.27
CA LEU A 198 10.44 -7.84 -7.61
C LEU A 198 10.88 -6.73 -8.57
N ASN A 199 11.94 -6.94 -9.36
CA ASN A 199 12.49 -5.96 -10.30
C ASN A 199 11.52 -5.52 -11.42
N LYS A 200 10.37 -6.19 -11.59
CA LYS A 200 9.34 -5.85 -12.59
C LYS A 200 8.16 -5.05 -12.02
N TRP A 201 8.04 -4.88 -10.70
CA TRP A 201 6.85 -4.29 -10.07
C TRP A 201 6.60 -2.85 -10.53
N GLY A 202 7.64 -2.01 -10.49
CA GLY A 202 7.52 -0.62 -10.92
C GLY A 202 7.25 -0.44 -12.41
N CYS A 203 7.82 -1.30 -13.26
CA CYS A 203 7.54 -1.29 -14.70
C CYS A 203 6.06 -1.60 -14.96
N LEU A 204 5.52 -2.61 -14.26
CA LEU A 204 4.11 -2.96 -14.35
C LEU A 204 3.19 -1.85 -13.81
N LEU A 205 3.55 -1.20 -12.71
CA LEU A 205 2.83 -0.03 -12.20
C LEU A 205 2.67 1.03 -13.30
N ILE A 206 3.76 1.39 -13.99
CA ILE A 206 3.74 2.34 -15.10
C ILE A 206 2.89 1.83 -16.28
N GLU A 207 3.00 0.56 -16.65
CA GLU A 207 2.20 -0.05 -17.73
C GLU A 207 0.69 0.03 -17.45
N LEU A 208 0.28 -0.04 -16.18
CA LEU A 208 -1.13 -0.01 -15.80
C LEU A 208 -1.70 1.41 -15.64
N LEU A 209 -0.88 2.46 -15.53
CA LEU A 209 -1.37 3.84 -15.34
C LEU A 209 -2.39 4.28 -16.41
N PRO A 210 -2.21 4.01 -17.73
CA PRO A 210 -3.22 4.36 -18.72
C PRO A 210 -4.59 3.71 -18.47
N LYS A 211 -4.63 2.49 -17.91
CA LYS A 211 -5.89 1.82 -17.55
C LYS A 211 -6.56 2.46 -16.35
N VAL A 212 -5.77 2.83 -15.34
CA VAL A 212 -6.26 3.60 -14.19
C VAL A 212 -6.81 4.95 -14.66
N PHE A 213 -6.14 5.62 -15.60
CA PHE A 213 -6.62 6.87 -16.17
C PHE A 213 -7.93 6.68 -16.94
N HIS A 214 -8.06 5.62 -17.74
CA HIS A 214 -9.30 5.29 -18.42
C HIS A 214 -10.47 5.08 -17.43
N TYR A 215 -10.20 4.44 -16.28
CA TYR A 215 -11.20 4.35 -15.22
C TYR A 215 -11.62 5.74 -14.71
N ILE A 216 -10.67 6.66 -14.50
CA ILE A 216 -10.98 8.04 -14.10
C ILE A 216 -11.89 8.73 -15.12
N GLU A 217 -11.60 8.58 -16.41
CA GLU A 217 -12.42 9.14 -17.49
C GLU A 217 -13.83 8.54 -17.48
N SER A 218 -13.95 7.22 -17.26
CA SER A 218 -15.23 6.51 -17.25
C SER A 218 -16.14 6.92 -16.09
N GLU A 219 -15.58 7.23 -14.92
CA GLU A 219 -16.32 7.72 -13.75
C GLU A 219 -16.77 9.18 -13.91
N GLY A 220 -16.07 9.96 -14.75
CA GLY A 220 -16.42 11.35 -15.03
C GLY A 220 -16.19 12.34 -13.87
N ARG A 221 -15.58 11.90 -12.76
CA ARG A 221 -15.34 12.72 -11.56
C ARG A 221 -13.97 13.42 -11.60
N ASP A 222 -14.00 14.75 -11.52
CA ASP A 222 -12.80 15.62 -11.46
C ASP A 222 -11.76 15.31 -12.56
N VAL A 223 -12.21 14.95 -13.77
CA VAL A 223 -11.34 14.40 -14.83
C VAL A 223 -10.25 15.38 -15.25
N ASN A 224 -10.60 16.67 -15.41
CA ASN A 224 -9.66 17.68 -15.85
C ASN A 224 -8.60 17.98 -14.80
N GLU A 225 -9.02 18.11 -13.54
CA GLU A 225 -8.14 18.32 -12.39
C GLU A 225 -7.17 17.15 -12.22
N ASN A 226 -7.69 15.92 -12.31
CA ASN A 226 -6.88 14.71 -12.26
C ASN A 226 -5.89 14.63 -13.42
N LYS A 227 -6.32 14.93 -14.66
CA LYS A 227 -5.46 14.96 -15.84
C LYS A 227 -4.31 15.94 -15.69
N ASN A 228 -4.59 17.15 -15.18
CA ASN A 228 -3.59 18.20 -15.00
C ASN A 228 -2.53 17.87 -13.94
N SER A 229 -2.86 17.03 -12.97
CA SER A 229 -1.94 16.62 -11.88
C SER A 229 -1.36 15.20 -12.05
N TRP A 230 -1.72 14.49 -13.11
CA TRP A 230 -1.37 13.08 -13.32
C TRP A 230 0.14 12.84 -13.45
N SER A 231 0.79 13.69 -14.24
CA SER A 231 2.16 13.47 -14.71
C SER A 231 3.19 13.45 -13.59
N TYR A 232 2.93 14.10 -12.46
CA TYR A 232 3.86 14.12 -11.33
C TYR A 232 4.17 12.71 -10.82
N PHE A 233 3.13 11.90 -10.54
CA PHE A 233 3.31 10.55 -10.05
C PHE A 233 4.07 9.68 -11.07
N GLU A 234 3.65 9.72 -12.34
CA GLU A 234 4.27 8.94 -13.41
C GLU A 234 5.74 9.29 -13.62
N HIS A 235 6.09 10.58 -13.66
CA HIS A 235 7.47 11.02 -13.85
C HIS A 235 8.35 10.66 -12.64
N SER A 236 7.86 10.83 -11.41
CA SER A 236 8.59 10.45 -10.21
C SER A 236 8.94 8.96 -10.21
N TRP A 237 7.98 8.10 -10.55
CA TRP A 237 8.22 6.66 -10.64
C TRP A 237 9.17 6.28 -11.78
N LYS A 238 9.00 6.85 -12.98
CA LYS A 238 9.94 6.61 -14.10
C LYS A 238 11.37 7.02 -13.72
N SER A 239 11.55 8.19 -13.12
CA SER A 239 12.87 8.68 -12.69
C SER A 239 13.50 7.76 -11.63
N TYR A 240 12.73 7.30 -10.65
CA TYR A 240 13.22 6.33 -9.67
C TYR A 240 13.64 5.01 -10.31
N LEU A 241 12.82 4.46 -11.21
CA LEU A 241 13.13 3.20 -11.88
C LEU A 241 14.36 3.31 -12.80
N GLU A 242 14.58 4.46 -13.43
CA GLU A 242 15.81 4.76 -14.16
C GLU A 242 17.02 4.78 -13.23
N LYS A 243 16.93 5.47 -12.09
CA LYS A 243 18.00 5.51 -11.08
C LYS A 243 18.38 4.13 -10.55
N ARG A 244 17.41 3.21 -10.44
CA ARG A 244 17.64 1.81 -10.05
C ARG A 244 17.94 0.88 -11.22
N ASN A 245 18.01 1.40 -12.45
CA ASN A 245 18.24 0.66 -13.68
C ASN A 245 17.18 -0.43 -14.00
N ILE A 246 15.94 -0.28 -13.52
CA ILE A 246 14.87 -1.29 -13.63
C ILE A 246 13.63 -0.78 -14.38
N LEU A 247 13.71 0.37 -15.07
CA LEU A 247 12.60 0.92 -15.85
C LEU A 247 12.03 -0.09 -16.88
N ASN A 248 12.88 -0.92 -17.46
CA ASN A 248 12.49 -1.92 -18.45
C ASN A 248 12.05 -3.28 -17.86
N GLY A 249 12.16 -3.47 -16.53
CA GLY A 249 11.85 -4.73 -15.84
C GLY A 249 12.74 -5.93 -16.20
N LYS A 250 13.87 -5.73 -16.90
CA LYS A 250 14.77 -6.80 -17.35
C LYS A 250 16.07 -6.89 -16.56
N ASN A 251 16.50 -5.77 -16.01
CA ASN A 251 17.76 -5.68 -15.26
C ASN A 251 17.53 -5.99 -13.77
N MET A 252 18.62 -6.27 -13.06
CA MET A 252 18.64 -6.29 -11.60
C MET A 252 18.77 -4.86 -11.06
N PRO A 253 18.19 -4.54 -9.88
CA PRO A 253 18.31 -3.22 -9.29
C PRO A 253 19.76 -2.89 -8.96
N LEU A 254 20.18 -1.68 -9.32
CA LEU A 254 21.49 -1.14 -8.94
C LEU A 254 21.35 -0.17 -7.77
N PHE A 255 22.13 -0.41 -6.72
CA PHE A 255 22.26 0.48 -5.58
C PHE A 255 23.61 1.20 -5.63
N PRO A 256 23.70 2.44 -5.11
CA PRO A 256 24.97 3.12 -4.94
C PRO A 256 25.95 2.28 -4.11
N GLU A 257 27.25 2.40 -4.38
CA GLU A 257 28.30 1.70 -3.61
C GLU A 257 28.27 2.11 -2.13
N ASN A 258 28.13 3.42 -1.86
CA ASN A 258 27.81 3.92 -0.53
C ASN A 258 26.32 4.24 -0.41
N PHE A 259 25.60 3.42 0.35
CA PHE A 259 24.16 3.56 0.59
C PHE A 259 23.80 3.26 2.05
N ASP A 260 24.59 3.84 2.96
CA ASP A 260 24.40 3.72 4.40
C ASP A 260 23.16 4.52 4.89
N VAL A 261 22.91 4.55 6.20
CA VAL A 261 21.75 5.23 6.79
C VAL A 261 21.64 6.69 6.36
N LYS A 262 22.76 7.43 6.35
CA LYS A 262 22.80 8.86 6.01
C LYS A 262 22.57 9.07 4.53
N GLU A 263 23.19 8.27 3.66
CA GLU A 263 22.94 8.38 2.22
C GLU A 263 21.51 7.99 1.85
N ARG A 264 20.90 7.03 2.57
CA ARG A 264 19.48 6.69 2.41
C ARG A 264 18.57 7.85 2.79
N ASP A 265 18.80 8.53 3.91
CA ASP A 265 18.04 9.72 4.28
C ASP A 265 18.12 10.83 3.22
N ILE A 266 19.32 11.10 2.70
CA ILE A 266 19.52 12.06 1.61
C ILE A 266 18.73 11.63 0.37
N PHE A 267 18.80 10.34 0.01
CA PHE A 267 18.08 9.80 -1.13
C PHE A 267 16.57 9.88 -0.95
N TYR A 268 16.01 9.43 0.17
CA TYR A 268 14.57 9.47 0.47
C TYR A 268 14.04 10.90 0.51
N LYS A 269 14.80 11.83 1.09
CA LYS A 269 14.49 13.26 1.01
C LYS A 269 14.47 13.77 -0.43
N SER A 270 15.36 13.29 -1.30
CA SER A 270 15.38 13.67 -2.72
C SER A 270 14.20 13.11 -3.53
N LEU A 271 13.54 12.04 -3.07
CA LEU A 271 12.33 11.48 -3.69
C LEU A 271 11.06 12.24 -3.25
N SER A 272 11.13 12.92 -2.12
CA SER A 272 9.96 13.50 -1.45
C SER A 272 9.32 14.66 -2.19
N PHE A 273 8.02 14.87 -1.96
CA PHE A 273 7.31 16.04 -2.47
C PHE A 273 7.80 17.34 -1.82
N SER A 274 7.99 17.34 -0.49
CA SER A 274 8.30 18.54 0.28
C SER A 274 9.28 18.33 1.44
N GLY A 275 10.26 17.44 1.27
CA GLY A 275 11.42 17.29 2.16
C GLY A 275 11.32 16.20 3.22
N TRP A 276 10.17 15.51 3.34
CA TRP A 276 9.96 14.38 4.25
C TRP A 276 9.64 13.13 3.42
N GLY A 277 10.66 12.28 3.21
CA GLY A 277 10.56 11.12 2.32
C GLY A 277 9.63 10.05 2.85
N GLY A 278 8.66 9.64 2.03
CA GLY A 278 7.64 8.65 2.39
C GLY A 278 6.27 9.26 2.68
N SER A 279 6.18 10.59 2.80
CA SER A 279 4.95 11.26 3.26
C SER A 279 3.89 11.48 2.19
N SER A 280 4.15 11.06 0.94
CA SER A 280 3.25 11.24 -0.20
C SER A 280 2.92 9.90 -0.85
N GLY A 281 1.80 9.87 -1.58
CA GLY A 281 1.37 8.63 -2.23
C GLY A 281 2.34 8.13 -3.30
N HIS A 282 3.21 8.98 -3.87
CA HIS A 282 4.22 8.50 -4.82
C HIS A 282 5.44 7.87 -4.13
N ASP A 283 5.92 8.42 -3.01
CA ASP A 283 7.19 8.02 -2.40
C ASP A 283 7.06 7.01 -1.27
N ALA A 284 5.93 6.93 -0.54
CA ALA A 284 5.72 5.89 0.48
C ALA A 284 5.86 4.46 -0.11
N PRO A 285 5.06 4.07 -1.13
CA PRO A 285 5.23 2.77 -1.78
C PRO A 285 6.58 2.64 -2.53
N MET A 286 7.19 3.75 -2.96
CA MET A 286 8.48 3.73 -3.65
C MET A 286 9.64 3.38 -2.71
N ILE A 287 9.68 3.98 -1.52
CA ILE A 287 10.69 3.68 -0.49
C ILE A 287 10.47 2.28 0.07
N ALA A 288 9.22 1.88 0.30
CA ALA A 288 8.91 0.49 0.67
C ALA A 288 9.39 -0.52 -0.38
N TYR A 289 9.19 -0.22 -1.66
CA TYR A 289 9.69 -1.04 -2.76
C TYR A 289 11.24 -1.04 -2.85
N ASP A 290 11.88 0.11 -2.63
CA ASP A 290 13.34 0.20 -2.54
C ASP A 290 13.91 -0.66 -1.41
N ALA A 291 13.23 -0.67 -0.25
CA ALA A 291 13.57 -1.52 0.88
C ALA A 291 13.41 -3.01 0.56
N LEU A 292 12.34 -3.42 -0.14
CA LEU A 292 12.15 -4.81 -0.58
C LEU A 292 13.25 -5.26 -1.54
N LEU A 293 13.60 -4.42 -2.52
CA LEU A 293 14.69 -4.68 -3.47
C LEU A 293 16.04 -4.80 -2.76
N ALA A 294 16.32 -3.91 -1.81
CA ALA A 294 17.57 -3.92 -1.05
C ALA A 294 17.64 -5.11 -0.07
N GLY A 295 16.52 -5.41 0.60
CA GLY A 295 16.38 -6.46 1.60
C GLY A 295 16.50 -7.85 1.00
N ASN A 296 15.93 -8.08 -0.19
CA ASN A 296 16.00 -9.35 -0.91
C ASN A 296 15.72 -10.58 -0.03
N GLY A 297 14.62 -10.54 0.73
CA GLY A 297 14.23 -11.61 1.66
C GLY A 297 14.91 -11.57 3.04
N ASN A 298 15.70 -10.54 3.36
CA ASN A 298 16.26 -10.33 4.69
C ASN A 298 15.42 -9.32 5.49
N TRP A 299 14.73 -9.78 6.53
CA TRP A 299 13.88 -8.95 7.40
C TRP A 299 14.64 -7.79 8.05
N THR A 300 15.80 -8.05 8.67
CA THR A 300 16.58 -6.99 9.34
C THR A 300 16.99 -5.88 8.38
N LYS A 301 17.43 -6.24 7.17
CA LYS A 301 17.79 -5.27 6.12
C LYS A 301 16.56 -4.53 5.59
N LEU A 302 15.41 -5.19 5.48
CA LEU A 302 14.14 -4.52 5.16
C LEU A 302 13.82 -3.44 6.21
N CYS A 303 13.87 -3.78 7.50
CA CYS A 303 13.63 -2.82 8.58
C CYS A 303 14.59 -1.63 8.51
N HIS A 304 15.89 -1.89 8.31
CA HIS A 304 16.91 -0.83 8.22
C HIS A 304 16.70 0.15 7.06
N HIS A 305 16.01 -0.27 6.00
CA HIS A 305 15.73 0.56 4.82
C HIS A 305 14.34 1.18 4.85
N GLY A 306 13.33 0.41 5.22
CA GLY A 306 11.92 0.77 5.09
C GLY A 306 11.21 1.17 6.37
N MET A 307 11.82 0.99 7.55
CA MET A 307 11.19 1.31 8.85
C MET A 307 12.07 2.22 9.72
N LEU A 308 13.36 2.34 9.39
CA LEU A 308 14.36 3.02 10.21
C LEU A 308 15.12 4.04 9.37
N HIS A 309 14.48 5.18 9.10
CA HIS A 309 15.04 6.30 8.36
C HIS A 309 14.41 7.63 8.83
N GLY A 310 15.04 8.76 8.54
CA GLY A 310 14.58 10.10 8.96
C GLY A 310 13.39 10.67 8.18
N GLY A 311 12.62 9.78 7.54
CA GLY A 311 11.44 10.10 6.73
C GLY A 311 10.16 9.75 7.47
N ASP A 312 9.07 9.61 6.73
CA ASP A 312 7.79 9.09 7.20
C ASP A 312 7.90 7.55 7.18
N ASN A 313 8.38 7.01 8.30
CA ASN A 313 8.99 5.67 8.37
C ASN A 313 8.04 4.57 8.87
N ASP A 314 6.96 4.93 9.54
CA ASP A 314 5.81 4.05 9.80
C ASP A 314 5.02 3.83 8.52
N SER A 315 4.78 4.86 7.70
CA SER A 315 4.11 4.75 6.39
C SER A 315 4.85 3.88 5.37
N THR A 316 6.16 4.02 5.28
CA THR A 316 6.97 3.13 4.43
C THR A 316 7.07 1.73 5.07
N GLY A 317 7.12 1.68 6.40
CA GLY A 317 7.22 0.47 7.21
C GLY A 317 6.03 -0.46 7.07
N VAL A 318 4.81 0.08 7.16
CA VAL A 318 3.56 -0.70 7.03
C VAL A 318 3.46 -1.33 5.64
N ILE A 319 3.83 -0.61 4.57
CA ILE A 319 3.80 -1.11 3.19
C ILE A 319 4.89 -2.17 2.98
N ALA A 320 6.11 -1.90 3.46
CA ALA A 320 7.25 -2.80 3.30
C ALA A 320 7.04 -4.11 4.08
N GLY A 321 6.63 -4.03 5.35
CA GLY A 321 6.33 -5.16 6.21
C GLY A 321 5.19 -6.01 5.66
N PHE A 322 4.14 -5.37 5.15
CA PHE A 322 3.04 -6.07 4.49
C PHE A 322 3.50 -6.92 3.31
N CYS A 323 4.22 -6.30 2.37
CA CYS A 323 4.68 -6.99 1.17
C CYS A 323 5.69 -8.10 1.51
N TYR A 324 6.55 -7.89 2.50
CA TYR A 324 7.46 -8.93 3.00
C TYR A 324 6.68 -10.14 3.53
N GLY A 325 5.67 -9.93 4.38
CA GLY A 325 4.85 -11.02 4.90
C GLY A 325 4.11 -11.79 3.80
N ALA A 326 3.58 -11.09 2.80
CA ALA A 326 2.95 -11.73 1.64
C ALA A 326 3.96 -12.51 0.77
N LEU A 327 5.23 -12.10 0.72
CA LEU A 327 6.30 -12.76 -0.02
C LEU A 327 6.95 -13.93 0.72
N PHE A 328 7.14 -13.82 2.04
CA PHE A 328 8.03 -14.72 2.79
C PHE A 328 7.42 -15.28 4.08
N GLY A 329 6.15 -14.96 4.38
CA GLY A 329 5.53 -15.34 5.64
C GLY A 329 6.27 -14.71 6.82
N PHE A 330 6.44 -15.48 7.89
CA PHE A 330 7.28 -15.09 9.04
C PHE A 330 8.75 -15.53 8.90
N SER A 331 9.17 -15.98 7.71
CA SER A 331 10.53 -16.49 7.51
C SER A 331 11.58 -15.42 7.81
N GLY A 332 12.53 -15.74 8.68
CA GLY A 332 13.60 -14.83 9.11
C GLY A 332 13.13 -13.68 10.01
N VAL A 333 11.87 -13.66 10.47
CA VAL A 333 11.37 -12.65 11.39
C VAL A 333 11.51 -13.14 12.84
N PRO A 334 12.26 -12.44 13.71
CA PRO A 334 12.32 -12.76 15.13
C PRO A 334 10.93 -12.80 15.77
N ILE A 335 10.62 -13.86 16.52
CA ILE A 335 9.30 -14.05 17.16
C ILE A 335 8.94 -12.85 18.06
N CYS A 336 9.93 -12.28 18.76
CA CYS A 336 9.72 -11.11 19.61
C CYS A 336 9.20 -9.88 18.86
N ASN A 337 9.42 -9.79 17.54
CA ASN A 337 8.99 -8.65 16.74
C ASN A 337 7.48 -8.66 16.49
N TYR A 338 6.80 -9.81 16.55
CA TYR A 338 5.38 -9.90 16.19
C TYR A 338 4.53 -10.64 17.22
N ASN A 339 5.12 -11.27 18.23
CA ASN A 339 4.35 -12.08 19.16
C ASN A 339 3.33 -11.27 19.96
N ASP A 340 3.67 -10.04 20.31
CA ASP A 340 2.92 -9.16 21.20
C ASP A 340 2.51 -7.83 20.52
N VAL A 341 2.55 -7.78 19.18
CA VAL A 341 2.18 -6.58 18.41
C VAL A 341 0.74 -6.18 18.70
N GLU A 342 0.47 -4.88 18.79
CA GLU A 342 -0.89 -4.40 19.00
C GLU A 342 -1.83 -4.88 17.88
N TYR A 343 -3.05 -5.25 18.25
CA TYR A 343 -4.07 -5.79 17.34
C TYR A 343 -3.72 -7.09 16.63
N LYS A 344 -2.73 -7.86 17.10
CA LYS A 344 -2.34 -9.15 16.53
C LYS A 344 -3.53 -10.04 16.15
N ASP A 345 -4.43 -10.35 17.08
CA ASP A 345 -5.60 -11.21 16.79
C ASP A 345 -6.50 -10.65 15.69
N ARG A 346 -6.66 -9.32 15.63
CA ARG A 346 -7.47 -8.61 14.62
C ARG A 346 -6.79 -8.66 13.26
N LEU A 347 -5.46 -8.51 13.22
CA LEU A 347 -4.63 -8.62 12.02
C LEU A 347 -4.61 -10.07 11.47
N GLU A 348 -4.41 -11.06 12.35
CA GLU A 348 -4.46 -12.48 12.00
C GLU A 348 -5.84 -12.86 11.44
N TYR A 349 -6.91 -12.43 12.11
CA TYR A 349 -8.28 -12.63 11.63
C TYR A 349 -8.49 -12.00 10.24
N ALA A 350 -8.03 -10.77 10.05
CA ALA A 350 -8.16 -10.07 8.77
C ALA A 350 -7.43 -10.80 7.64
N GLY A 351 -6.17 -11.20 7.87
CA GLY A 351 -5.36 -11.93 6.89
C GLY A 351 -6.04 -13.24 6.48
N LYS A 352 -6.48 -14.03 7.47
CA LYS A 352 -7.19 -15.29 7.23
C LYS A 352 -8.48 -15.10 6.44
N LYS A 353 -9.31 -14.12 6.78
CA LYS A 353 -10.59 -13.87 6.08
C LYS A 353 -10.40 -13.37 4.66
N LEU A 354 -9.39 -12.54 4.40
CA LEU A 354 -9.06 -12.12 3.04
C LEU A 354 -8.57 -13.29 2.18
N TYR A 355 -7.80 -14.22 2.77
CA TYR A 355 -7.40 -15.47 2.09
C TYR A 355 -8.62 -16.33 1.73
N GLU A 356 -9.52 -16.57 2.69
CA GLU A 356 -10.75 -17.34 2.47
C GLU A 356 -11.59 -16.74 1.33
N LEU A 357 -11.75 -15.40 1.30
CA LEU A 357 -12.49 -14.71 0.25
C LEU A 357 -11.83 -14.83 -1.13
N ALA A 358 -10.52 -14.59 -1.23
CA ALA A 358 -9.79 -14.69 -2.49
C ALA A 358 -9.81 -16.13 -3.02
N LYS A 359 -9.68 -17.12 -2.14
CA LYS A 359 -9.74 -18.55 -2.47
C LYS A 359 -11.12 -18.95 -2.99
N ASN A 360 -12.18 -18.58 -2.27
CA ASN A 360 -13.55 -18.95 -2.61
C ASN A 360 -14.02 -18.37 -3.94
N ASP A 361 -13.56 -17.15 -4.27
CA ASP A 361 -13.82 -16.51 -5.56
C ASP A 361 -12.93 -17.04 -6.70
N GLY A 362 -11.99 -17.95 -6.40
CA GLY A 362 -11.08 -18.54 -7.39
C GLY A 362 -9.93 -17.63 -7.82
N PHE A 363 -9.70 -16.51 -7.13
CA PHE A 363 -8.62 -15.58 -7.44
C PHE A 363 -7.22 -16.06 -6.99
N LEU A 364 -7.10 -17.21 -6.34
CA LEU A 364 -5.81 -17.83 -6.00
C LEU A 364 -5.35 -18.89 -7.01
N LYS A 365 -6.01 -18.96 -8.18
CA LYS A 365 -5.62 -19.86 -9.27
C LYS A 365 -4.76 -19.09 -10.28
N PHE A 366 -3.45 -19.26 -10.19
CA PHE A 366 -2.49 -18.62 -11.08
C PHE A 366 -2.10 -19.60 -12.19
N ASN A 367 -2.49 -19.35 -13.44
CA ASN A 367 -1.92 -20.07 -14.58
C ASN A 367 -0.58 -19.44 -14.92
N THR A 368 0.51 -19.96 -14.34
CA THR A 368 1.87 -19.42 -14.51
C THR A 368 2.53 -19.83 -15.84
N ASP A 369 1.97 -20.81 -16.55
CA ASP A 369 2.57 -21.38 -17.77
C ASP A 369 2.31 -20.54 -19.03
N GLU A 370 1.45 -19.53 -18.94
CA GLU A 370 1.29 -18.52 -19.97
C GLU A 370 1.65 -17.18 -19.37
N GLU A 371 2.89 -16.71 -19.59
CA GLU A 371 3.19 -15.28 -19.55
C GLU A 371 2.34 -14.60 -20.64
N ILE A 372 1.02 -14.50 -20.46
CA ILE A 372 0.19 -13.63 -21.28
C ILE A 372 0.69 -12.24 -20.93
N PRO A 373 1.35 -11.53 -21.87
CA PRO A 373 1.74 -10.15 -21.63
C PRO A 373 0.46 -9.41 -21.21
N ILE A 374 0.53 -8.56 -20.19
CA ILE A 374 -0.64 -7.81 -19.75
C ILE A 374 -1.19 -6.95 -20.90
N SER A 375 -0.31 -6.51 -21.81
CA SER A 375 -0.68 -5.95 -23.12
C SER A 375 -1.56 -6.83 -24.03
N LYS A 376 -1.54 -8.17 -23.91
CA LYS A 376 -2.41 -9.12 -24.64
C LYS A 376 -3.72 -9.45 -23.92
N LEU A 377 -3.78 -9.36 -22.59
CA LEU A 377 -5.02 -9.58 -21.82
C LEU A 377 -6.17 -8.64 -22.27
N PHE A 378 -5.82 -7.52 -22.91
CA PHE A 378 -6.79 -6.48 -23.28
C PHE A 378 -6.83 -6.14 -24.77
N LYS A 379 -6.02 -6.77 -25.64
CA LYS A 379 -6.14 -6.61 -27.10
C LYS A 379 -7.45 -7.21 -27.65
N ASN A 380 -8.04 -8.17 -26.93
CA ASN A 380 -9.30 -8.79 -27.32
C ASN A 380 -10.55 -8.07 -26.77
N ASN A 381 -10.37 -7.03 -25.95
CA ASN A 381 -11.46 -6.17 -25.49
C ASN A 381 -11.34 -4.79 -26.14
N ASN A 382 -11.39 -4.75 -27.47
CA ASN A 382 -12.09 -3.65 -28.13
C ASN A 382 -13.51 -3.67 -27.55
N LEU A 383 -13.72 -2.90 -26.49
CA LEU A 383 -15.02 -2.39 -26.11
C LEU A 383 -15.47 -1.52 -27.29
N GLU A 384 -15.97 -2.18 -28.33
CA GLU A 384 -16.89 -1.57 -29.27
C GLU A 384 -18.00 -0.96 -28.43
N SER A 385 -17.94 0.37 -28.27
CA SER A 385 -19.06 1.29 -28.28
C SER A 385 -20.45 0.64 -28.20
N LYS A 386 -20.78 0.02 -27.07
CA LYS A 386 -22.17 -0.21 -26.66
C LYS A 386 -22.66 1.05 -25.96
N ASN A 387 -22.87 2.09 -26.76
CA ASN A 387 -23.77 3.19 -26.45
C ASN A 387 -24.31 3.77 -27.76
N SER A 388 -25.00 2.93 -28.52
CA SER A 388 -26.10 3.37 -29.39
C SER A 388 -27.41 3.26 -28.58
N ILE A 389 -27.60 4.18 -27.63
CA ILE A 389 -28.95 4.51 -27.17
C ILE A 389 -29.53 5.43 -28.24
N VAL A 390 -30.34 4.84 -29.10
CA VAL A 390 -31.17 5.53 -30.07
C VAL A 390 -32.12 6.46 -29.31
N LEU A 391 -31.91 7.77 -29.43
CA LEU A 391 -32.96 8.75 -29.20
C LEU A 391 -34.00 8.59 -30.33
N LYS A 392 -35.22 8.21 -29.94
CA LYS A 392 -36.45 8.50 -30.69
C LYS A 392 -37.46 9.11 -29.73
#